data_AF-A0A0K9PJY4-F1
#
_entry.id   AF-A0A0K9PJY4-F1
#
_cell.length_a   1.000
_cell.length_b   1.000
_cell.length_c   1.000
_cell.angle_alpha   90.00
_cell.angle_beta   90.00
_cell.angle_gamma   90.00
#
_symmetry.space_group_name_H-M   'P 1'
#
loop_
_entity.id
_entity.type
_entity.pdbx_description
1 polymer ?
#
loop_
_entity_poly.entity_id
_entity_poly.type
_entity_poly.pdbx_seq_one_letter_code
_entity_poly.pdbx_strand_id
1 'polypeptide(L)'
;MAGGRHATPPIKVVTFAEFNKTNPPIFMGTESLDEVDNWVDTVQTSFKMLDVPEEKKVILGTYLLREYAKYWWKGKKILKFVGATMISWEEFRQEFEIEFHPRHLIEEAQEKFQDLVQGTKTVTEYVNQFVRLEKHFPTLCLDKAGKVRKFI
;
A
#
# COMPACT_ATOMS: atom_id res chain seq x y z
N MET A 1 44.73 9.32 -31.80
CA MET A 1 43.63 8.37 -31.51
C MET A 1 43.77 7.95 -30.05
N ALA A 2 43.13 8.65 -29.12
CA ALA A 2 43.17 8.31 -27.69
C ALA A 2 41.82 7.68 -27.31
N GLY A 3 41.84 6.41 -26.94
CA GLY A 3 40.65 5.65 -26.55
C GLY A 3 40.01 6.25 -25.30
N GLY A 4 38.79 6.77 -25.47
CA GLY A 4 37.94 7.17 -24.36
C GLY A 4 37.62 5.96 -23.50
N ARG A 5 38.10 5.96 -22.26
CA ARG A 5 37.64 5.01 -21.24
C ARG A 5 36.16 5.31 -21.02
N HIS A 6 35.29 4.39 -21.44
CA HIS A 6 33.91 4.39 -21.01
C HIS A 6 33.91 4.13 -19.50
N ALA A 7 33.88 5.20 -18.71
CA ALA A 7 33.50 5.12 -17.32
C ALA A 7 32.02 4.73 -17.31
N THR A 8 31.73 3.50 -16.90
CA THR A 8 30.37 3.11 -16.53
C THR A 8 29.88 4.12 -15.50
N PRO A 9 28.73 4.78 -15.71
CA PRO A 9 28.19 5.68 -14.69
C PRO A 9 28.04 4.88 -13.39
N PRO A 10 28.37 5.47 -12.22
CA PRO A 10 28.25 4.77 -10.95
C PRO A 10 26.80 4.31 -10.81
N ILE A 11 26.62 2.99 -10.61
CA ILE A 11 25.30 2.42 -10.31
C ILE A 11 24.77 3.20 -9.11
N LYS A 12 23.63 3.87 -9.26
CA LYS A 12 23.01 4.63 -8.19
C LYS A 12 22.58 3.64 -7.10
N VAL A 13 23.39 3.49 -6.06
CA VAL A 13 23.08 2.60 -4.95
C VAL A 13 22.15 3.35 -4.00
N VAL A 14 20.86 3.05 -4.03
CA VAL A 14 19.95 3.61 -3.02
C VAL A 14 20.34 3.07 -1.64
N THR A 15 20.62 4.00 -0.73
CA THR A 15 20.95 3.74 0.67
C THR A 15 19.71 3.78 1.55
N PHE A 16 19.78 3.11 2.70
CA PHE A 16 18.72 3.22 3.72
C PHE A 16 18.50 4.68 4.17
N ALA A 17 19.57 5.48 4.25
CA ALA A 17 19.48 6.88 4.65
C ALA A 17 18.69 7.73 3.64
N GLU A 18 18.86 7.49 2.33
CA GLU A 18 18.07 8.16 1.28
C GLU A 18 16.61 7.75 1.32
N PHE A 19 16.34 6.46 1.54
CA PHE A 19 14.98 5.96 1.73
C PHE A 19 14.32 6.60 2.96
N ASN A 20 15.00 6.64 4.11
CA ASN A 20 14.43 7.21 5.32
C ASN A 20 14.19 8.73 5.22
N LYS A 21 14.90 9.45 4.34
CA LYS A 21 14.65 10.87 4.06
C LYS A 21 13.32 11.13 3.35
N THR A 22 12.69 10.13 2.72
CA THR A 22 11.31 10.28 2.21
C THR A 22 10.27 10.25 3.32
N ASN A 23 10.70 10.04 4.57
CA ASN A 23 9.86 9.91 5.75
C ASN A 23 8.68 8.95 5.54
N PRO A 24 8.93 7.71 5.10
CA PRO A 24 7.87 6.77 4.80
C PRO A 24 7.15 6.34 6.09
N PRO A 25 5.82 6.10 6.04
CA PRO A 25 5.03 5.79 7.22
C PRO A 25 5.42 4.45 7.83
N ILE A 26 5.36 4.38 9.17
CA ILE A 26 5.46 3.14 9.93
C ILE A 26 4.10 2.43 9.90
N PHE A 27 4.11 1.10 9.80
CA PHE A 27 2.89 0.29 9.87
C PHE A 27 2.96 -0.66 11.06
N MET A 28 2.00 -0.56 11.97
CA MET A 28 1.93 -1.37 13.20
C MET A 28 0.91 -2.52 13.09
N GLY A 29 -0.07 -2.35 12.21
CA GLY A 29 -1.27 -3.17 12.06
C GLY A 29 -2.32 -2.33 11.33
N THR A 30 -3.55 -2.83 11.22
CA THR A 30 -4.64 -2.12 10.53
C THR A 30 -5.81 -1.90 11.48
N GLU A 31 -6.34 -0.67 11.50
CA GLU A 31 -7.69 -0.37 12.01
C GLU A 31 -8.67 -0.06 10.89
N SER A 32 -8.19 0.08 9.63
CA SER A 32 -9.01 0.37 8.46
C SER A 32 -8.33 -0.01 7.15
N LEU A 33 -9.11 -0.34 6.12
CA LEU A 33 -8.58 -0.65 4.77
C LEU A 33 -7.76 0.51 4.17
N ASP A 34 -8.10 1.76 4.51
CA ASP A 34 -7.39 2.93 3.99
C ASP A 34 -5.95 3.03 4.50
N GLU A 35 -5.69 2.57 5.72
CA GLU A 35 -4.35 2.60 6.30
C GLU A 35 -3.39 1.71 5.51
N VAL A 36 -3.87 0.53 5.11
CA VAL A 36 -3.13 -0.45 4.33
C VAL A 36 -2.81 0.10 2.94
N ASP A 37 -3.82 0.59 2.22
CA ASP A 37 -3.66 1.20 0.90
C ASP A 37 -2.68 2.36 0.93
N ASN A 38 -2.87 3.30 1.86
CA ASN A 38 -2.04 4.50 1.97
C ASN A 38 -0.60 4.15 2.29
N TRP A 39 -0.38 3.15 3.15
CA TRP A 39 0.95 2.68 3.48
C TRP A 39 1.64 2.06 2.26
N VAL A 40 0.97 1.14 1.55
CA VAL A 40 1.51 0.52 0.33
C VAL A 40 1.83 1.56 -0.73
N ASP A 41 0.91 2.49 -1.01
CA ASP A 41 1.10 3.52 -2.03
C ASP A 41 2.27 4.46 -1.68
N THR A 42 2.37 4.89 -0.42
CA THR A 42 3.46 5.79 0.01
C THR A 42 4.82 5.11 -0.08
N VAL A 43 4.91 3.84 0.31
CA VAL A 43 6.15 3.06 0.21
C VAL A 43 6.53 2.79 -1.24
N GLN A 44 5.57 2.40 -2.09
CA GLN A 44 5.79 2.20 -3.52
C GLN A 44 6.21 3.50 -4.23
N THR A 45 5.62 4.62 -3.85
CA THR A 45 5.99 5.94 -4.35
C THR A 45 7.42 6.29 -3.96
N SER A 46 7.82 6.03 -2.72
CA SER A 46 9.22 6.21 -2.27
C SER A 46 10.20 5.34 -3.07
N PHE A 47 9.84 4.08 -3.36
CA PHE A 47 10.66 3.21 -4.22
C PHE A 47 10.82 3.75 -5.63
N LYS A 48 9.74 4.27 -6.23
CA LYS A 48 9.77 4.89 -7.57
C LYS A 48 10.62 6.17 -7.58
N MET A 49 10.42 7.06 -6.61
CA MET A 49 11.16 8.33 -6.55
C MET A 49 12.67 8.14 -6.42
N LEU A 50 13.10 7.13 -5.66
CA LEU A 50 14.52 6.87 -5.43
C LEU A 50 15.14 5.93 -6.46
N ASP A 51 14.33 5.27 -7.30
CA ASP A 51 14.74 4.20 -8.20
C ASP A 51 15.34 3.01 -7.43
N VAL A 52 14.58 2.50 -6.47
CA VAL A 52 15.01 1.41 -5.58
C VAL A 52 15.06 0.09 -6.35
N PRO A 53 16.22 -0.61 -6.38
CA PRO A 53 16.34 -1.93 -6.97
C PRO A 53 15.42 -2.96 -6.30
N GLU A 54 14.86 -3.89 -7.08
CA GLU A 54 13.88 -4.87 -6.62
C GLU A 54 14.36 -5.68 -5.41
N GLU A 55 15.63 -6.09 -5.41
CA GLU A 55 16.29 -6.86 -4.36
C GLU A 55 16.36 -6.14 -3.00
N LYS A 56 16.18 -4.82 -2.98
CA LYS A 56 16.19 -4.01 -1.75
C LYS A 56 14.79 -3.65 -1.25
N LYS A 57 13.77 -3.71 -2.09
CA LYS A 57 12.42 -3.20 -1.76
C LYS A 57 11.82 -3.91 -0.54
N VAL A 58 11.87 -5.23 -0.50
CA VAL A 58 11.32 -5.98 0.65
C VAL A 58 12.07 -5.65 1.93
N ILE A 59 13.39 -5.51 1.90
CA ILE A 59 14.19 -5.17 3.08
C ILE A 59 13.83 -3.76 3.59
N LEU A 60 13.74 -2.78 2.68
CA LEU A 60 13.41 -1.40 3.04
C LEU A 60 11.96 -1.24 3.50
N GLY A 61 10.99 -1.84 2.81
CA GLY A 61 9.59 -1.76 3.19
C GLY A 61 9.31 -2.50 4.50
N THR A 62 9.86 -3.69 4.70
CA THR A 62 9.64 -4.45 5.94
C THR A 62 10.35 -3.84 7.14
N TYR A 63 11.36 -2.99 6.92
CA TYR A 63 11.95 -2.17 7.98
C TYR A 63 10.94 -1.17 8.57
N LEU A 64 9.88 -0.82 7.87
CA LEU A 64 8.84 0.11 8.36
C LEU A 64 7.77 -0.60 9.21
N LEU A 65 7.79 -1.93 9.26
CA LEU A 65 6.84 -2.70 10.08
C LEU A 65 7.25 -2.65 11.55
N ARG A 66 6.26 -2.44 12.42
CA ARG A 66 6.41 -2.46 13.88
C ARG A 66 5.39 -3.42 14.48
N GLU A 67 5.59 -3.75 15.75
CA GLU A 67 4.65 -4.52 16.57
C GLU A 67 4.07 -5.75 15.85
N TYR A 68 2.74 -5.87 15.82
CA TYR A 68 2.02 -7.00 15.22
C TYR A 68 2.47 -7.25 13.78
N ALA A 69 2.52 -6.21 12.94
CA ALA A 69 2.92 -6.37 11.54
C ALA A 69 4.35 -6.91 11.37
N LYS A 70 5.27 -6.51 12.26
CA LYS A 70 6.65 -7.04 12.26
C LYS A 70 6.69 -8.52 12.65
N TYR A 71 5.91 -8.93 13.64
CA TYR A 71 5.85 -10.34 14.06
C TYR A 71 5.18 -11.22 13.01
N TRP A 72 4.08 -10.75 12.43
CA TRP A 72 3.40 -11.40 11.32
C TRP A 72 4.36 -11.66 10.16
N TRP A 73 5.10 -10.65 9.70
CA TRP A 73 5.98 -10.82 8.54
C TRP A 73 7.08 -11.84 8.80
N LYS A 74 7.66 -11.84 10.02
CA LYS A 74 8.65 -12.86 10.41
C LYS A 74 8.07 -14.27 10.33
N GLY A 75 6.86 -14.48 10.86
CA GLY A 75 6.18 -15.77 10.79
C GLY A 75 5.84 -16.18 9.36
N LYS A 76 5.24 -15.27 8.59
CA LYS A 76 4.85 -15.50 7.19
C LYS A 76 6.06 -15.86 6.32
N LYS A 77 7.17 -15.16 6.50
CA LYS A 77 8.42 -15.45 5.77
C LYS A 77 8.92 -16.88 6.01
N ILE A 78 8.84 -17.37 7.26
CA ILE A 78 9.23 -18.75 7.59
C ILE A 78 8.25 -19.76 6.99
N LEU A 79 6.95 -19.51 7.07
CA LEU A 79 5.93 -20.46 6.63
C LEU A 79 5.82 -20.59 5.11
N LYS A 80 5.90 -19.47 4.38
CA LYS A 80 5.62 -19.42 2.93
C LYS A 80 6.87 -19.31 2.06
N PHE A 81 7.93 -18.67 2.56
CA PHE A 81 9.12 -18.34 1.78
C PHE A 81 10.38 -19.04 2.28
N VAL A 82 10.22 -20.19 2.94
CA VAL A 82 11.36 -21.03 3.34
C VAL A 82 12.15 -21.46 2.12
N GLY A 83 13.47 -21.25 2.14
CA GLY A 83 14.36 -21.59 1.03
C GLY A 83 14.30 -20.63 -0.17
N ALA A 84 13.48 -19.58 -0.13
CA ALA A 84 13.47 -18.56 -1.17
C ALA A 84 14.79 -17.77 -1.14
N THR A 85 15.45 -17.67 -2.30
CA THR A 85 16.69 -16.88 -2.46
C THR A 85 16.39 -15.37 -2.51
N MET A 86 15.20 -15.00 -2.98
CA MET A 86 14.69 -13.65 -3.05
C MET A 86 13.16 -13.67 -2.92
N ILE A 87 12.60 -12.64 -2.31
CA ILE A 87 11.16 -12.37 -2.28
C ILE A 87 11.00 -11.02 -2.98
N SER A 88 10.16 -10.97 -4.00
CA SER A 88 9.83 -9.72 -4.70
C SER A 88 8.94 -8.83 -3.83
N TRP A 89 8.92 -7.53 -4.13
CA TRP A 89 8.00 -6.61 -3.48
C TRP A 89 6.54 -7.01 -3.71
N GLU A 90 6.22 -7.50 -4.91
CA GLU A 90 4.87 -7.94 -5.26
C GLU A 90 4.40 -9.12 -4.41
N GLU A 91 5.24 -10.13 -4.21
CA GLU A 91 4.91 -11.27 -3.35
C GLU A 91 4.71 -10.87 -1.89
N PHE A 92 5.54 -9.96 -1.38
CA PHE A 92 5.34 -9.38 -0.05
C PHE A 92 4.01 -8.63 0.02
N ARG A 93 3.73 -7.74 -0.95
CA ARG A 93 2.52 -6.92 -0.98
C ARG A 93 1.26 -7.77 -0.99
N GLN A 94 1.21 -8.82 -1.80
CA GLN A 94 0.06 -9.71 -1.85
C GLN A 94 -0.22 -10.37 -0.50
N GLU A 95 0.80 -10.91 0.18
CA GLU A 95 0.62 -11.47 1.51
C GLU A 95 0.21 -10.42 2.53
N PHE A 96 0.77 -9.21 2.42
CA PHE A 96 0.47 -8.08 3.30
C PHE A 96 -1.00 -7.66 3.16
N GLU A 97 -1.48 -7.48 1.92
CA GLU A 97 -2.88 -7.15 1.65
C GLU A 97 -3.82 -8.28 2.10
N ILE A 98 -3.46 -9.55 1.92
CA ILE A 98 -4.28 -10.69 2.41
C ILE A 98 -4.42 -10.64 3.94
N GLU A 99 -3.35 -10.35 4.66
CA GLU A 99 -3.39 -10.29 6.13
C GLU A 99 -4.15 -9.05 6.63
N PHE A 100 -3.83 -7.88 6.07
CA PHE A 100 -4.28 -6.60 6.58
C PHE A 100 -5.52 -6.03 5.88
N HIS A 101 -6.06 -6.72 4.88
CA HIS A 101 -7.44 -6.56 4.43
C HIS A 101 -8.31 -7.74 4.92
N PRO A 102 -8.47 -7.95 6.24
CA PRO A 102 -9.30 -9.02 6.73
C PRO A 102 -10.74 -8.82 6.30
N ARG A 103 -11.41 -9.94 5.99
CA ARG A 103 -12.76 -9.96 5.44
C ARG A 103 -13.78 -9.12 6.23
N HIS A 104 -13.69 -9.09 7.56
CA HIS A 104 -14.60 -8.31 8.38
C HIS A 104 -14.48 -6.79 8.14
N LEU A 105 -13.28 -6.25 7.88
CA LEU A 105 -13.11 -4.83 7.54
C LEU A 105 -13.65 -4.51 6.15
N ILE A 106 -13.56 -5.47 5.22
CA ILE A 106 -14.18 -5.37 3.90
C ILE A 106 -15.70 -5.35 4.02
N GLU A 107 -16.27 -6.27 4.79
CA GLU A 107 -17.72 -6.35 5.03
C GLU A 107 -18.23 -5.09 5.74
N GLU A 108 -17.56 -4.62 6.78
CA GLU A 108 -17.92 -3.39 7.49
C GLU A 108 -17.83 -2.14 6.58
N ALA A 109 -16.76 -2.03 5.78
CA ALA A 109 -16.63 -0.93 4.83
C ALA A 109 -17.69 -1.00 3.72
N GLN A 110 -18.08 -2.21 3.30
CA GLN A 110 -19.13 -2.43 2.31
C GLN A 110 -20.50 -2.02 2.85
N GLU A 111 -20.84 -2.42 4.09
CA GLU A 111 -22.07 -2.01 4.78
C GLU A 111 -22.11 -0.49 4.96
N LYS A 112 -21.03 0.11 5.47
CA LYS A 112 -20.88 1.58 5.57
C LYS A 112 -21.12 2.27 4.25
N PHE A 113 -20.65 1.68 3.15
CA PHE A 113 -20.86 2.25 1.82
C PHE A 113 -22.28 2.09 1.33
N GLN A 114 -22.96 0.98 1.61
CA GLN A 114 -24.36 0.77 1.22
C GLN A 114 -25.28 1.72 1.96
N ASP A 115 -25.01 1.97 3.25
CA ASP A 115 -25.81 2.84 4.10
C ASP A 115 -25.35 4.32 4.07
N LEU A 116 -24.41 4.66 3.18
CA LEU A 116 -23.85 6.00 3.10
C LEU A 116 -24.88 7.00 2.56
N VAL A 117 -25.47 7.76 3.48
CA VAL A 117 -26.33 8.91 3.19
C VAL A 117 -25.68 10.21 3.66
N GLN A 118 -26.00 11.34 3.01
CA GLN A 118 -25.47 12.65 3.42
C GLN A 118 -25.89 12.97 4.86
N GLY A 119 -27.17 12.83 5.19
CA GLY A 119 -27.70 13.14 6.53
C GLY A 119 -27.37 14.57 6.95
N THR A 120 -26.73 14.72 8.12
CA THR A 120 -26.28 16.02 8.67
C THR A 120 -24.89 16.45 8.19
N LYS A 121 -24.20 15.65 7.36
CA LYS A 121 -22.86 15.96 6.85
C LYS A 121 -22.93 17.09 5.83
N THR A 122 -21.87 17.88 5.77
CA THR A 122 -21.66 18.79 4.65
C THR A 122 -21.49 18.01 3.35
N VAL A 123 -21.79 18.64 2.21
CA VAL A 123 -21.58 18.03 0.89
C VAL A 123 -20.12 17.58 0.71
N THR A 124 -19.16 18.34 1.24
CA THR A 124 -17.73 18.00 1.14
C THR A 124 -17.39 16.75 1.95
N GLU A 125 -17.87 16.64 3.19
CA GLU A 125 -17.63 15.46 4.03
C GLU A 125 -18.26 14.20 3.41
N TYR A 126 -19.48 14.33 2.89
CA TYR A 126 -20.17 13.23 2.21
C TYR A 126 -19.41 12.78 0.95
N VAL A 127 -19.04 13.71 0.07
CA VAL A 127 -18.25 13.41 -1.14
C VAL A 127 -16.93 12.72 -0.78
N ASN A 128 -16.22 13.21 0.23
CA ASN A 128 -14.95 12.62 0.67
C ASN A 128 -15.15 11.19 1.17
N GLN A 129 -16.20 10.91 1.96
CA GLN A 129 -16.51 9.55 2.40
C GLN A 129 -16.92 8.66 1.22
N PHE A 130 -17.71 9.18 0.29
CA PHE A 130 -18.12 8.45 -0.90
C PHE A 130 -16.92 8.02 -1.73
N VAL A 131 -16.02 8.95 -2.08
CA VAL A 131 -14.82 8.65 -2.89
C VAL A 131 -13.91 7.66 -2.18
N ARG A 132 -13.73 7.80 -0.86
CA ARG A 132 -12.92 6.87 -0.06
C ARG A 132 -13.47 5.45 -0.05
N LEU A 133 -14.78 5.27 -0.01
CA LEU A 133 -15.40 3.94 -0.02
C LEU A 133 -15.55 3.38 -1.44
N GLU A 134 -15.82 4.23 -2.43
CA GLU A 134 -15.95 3.83 -3.82
C GLU A 134 -14.69 3.13 -4.34
N LYS A 135 -13.50 3.60 -3.96
CA LYS A 135 -12.22 3.00 -4.43
C LYS A 135 -12.10 1.51 -4.09
N HIS A 136 -12.69 1.09 -2.95
CA HIS A 136 -12.68 -0.30 -2.49
C HIS A 136 -13.78 -1.15 -3.15
N PHE A 137 -14.87 -0.51 -3.55
CA PHE A 137 -16.06 -1.18 -4.09
C PHE A 137 -16.53 -0.57 -5.42
N PRO A 138 -15.69 -0.54 -6.46
CA PRO A 138 -16.04 0.08 -7.74
C PRO A 138 -17.27 -0.59 -8.38
N THR A 139 -17.49 -1.87 -8.10
CA THR A 139 -18.65 -2.66 -8.57
C THR A 139 -19.97 -2.28 -7.91
N LEU A 140 -19.97 -1.47 -6.84
CA LEU A 140 -21.19 -0.91 -6.26
C LEU A 140 -21.61 0.41 -6.92
N CYS A 141 -20.82 0.91 -7.87
CA CYS A 141 -21.01 2.18 -8.58
C CYS A 141 -20.79 2.04 -10.10
N LEU A 142 -21.27 0.92 -10.68
CA LEU A 142 -20.97 0.47 -12.05
C LEU A 142 -21.34 1.45 -13.17
N ASP A 143 -22.27 2.38 -12.95
CA ASP A 143 -22.69 3.37 -13.93
C ASP A 143 -22.95 4.76 -13.32
N LYS A 144 -22.90 5.81 -14.17
CA LYS A 144 -23.24 7.19 -13.74
C LYS A 144 -24.63 7.27 -13.12
N ALA A 145 -25.57 6.46 -13.58
CA ALA A 145 -26.92 6.39 -13.03
C ALA A 145 -26.94 5.77 -11.61
N GLY A 146 -26.10 4.77 -11.35
CA GLY A 146 -25.90 4.15 -10.03
C GLY A 146 -25.17 5.08 -9.07
N LYS A 147 -24.18 5.85 -9.56
CA LYS A 147 -23.58 6.94 -8.79
C LYS A 147 -24.62 7.98 -8.41
N VAL A 148 -25.43 8.45 -9.36
CA VAL A 148 -26.49 9.45 -9.09
C VAL A 148 -27.54 8.89 -8.13
N ARG A 149 -28.00 7.64 -8.29
CA ARG A 149 -28.94 7.00 -7.35
C ARG A 149 -28.39 6.87 -5.93
N LYS A 150 -27.07 6.76 -5.78
CA LYS A 150 -26.41 6.64 -4.48
C LYS A 150 -26.01 7.99 -3.87
N PHE A 151 -25.84 9.01 -4.71
CA PHE A 151 -25.54 10.40 -4.33
C PHE A 151 -26.77 11.23 -3.92
N ILE A 152 -27.98 10.79 -4.28
CA ILE A 152 -29.28 11.39 -3.91
C ILE A 152 -29.77 10.71 -2.64
#